data_AF-A0A094G3E3-F1
#
_entry.id   AF-A0A094G3E3-F1
#
_cell.length_a   1.000
_cell.length_b   1.000
_cell.length_c   1.000
_cell.angle_alpha   90.00
_cell.angle_beta   90.00
_cell.angle_gamma   90.00
#
_symmetry.space_group_name_H-M   'P 1'
#
loop_
_entity.id
_entity.type
_entity.pdbx_description
1 polymer ?
#
loop_
_entity_poly.entity_id
_entity_poly.type
_entity_poly.pdbx_seq_one_letter_code
_entity_poly.pdbx_strand_id
1 'polypeptide(L)'
;TANMLLTLILAFTKHPEVQVKARKELDAVCGTERTPLFSDFDQLPYINCIVKEAMRWRPTSDLGLPHKVSQDDWYNGMFIPKDSVIWIGIWTMHQDPTLYPEPEKFKPERFAKHTKLANEICPGIHLAERSMWRITAKLLWAFEFSEKPDAPLDVNAYNSANLVRPLEYTVNVKPRSAAHLAVIRRELAGAMDFLKKTWQDMAGHGSQRHRVPLTLEHICCLAQPEDSSS
;
A
#
# COMPACT_ATOMS: atom_id res chain seq x y z
N THR A 1 6.27 1.11 -1.49
CA THR A 1 4.85 1.26 -1.88
C THR A 1 4.26 -0.04 -2.42
N ALA A 2 4.70 -0.56 -3.57
CA ALA A 2 4.08 -1.77 -4.16
C ALA A 2 4.04 -2.98 -3.21
N ASN A 3 5.16 -3.35 -2.59
CA ASN A 3 5.22 -4.47 -1.62
C ASN A 3 4.23 -4.29 -0.45
N MET A 4 4.07 -3.05 0.02
CA MET A 4 3.14 -2.73 1.09
C MET A 4 1.67 -2.85 0.64
N LEU A 5 1.36 -2.53 -0.63
CA LEU A 5 0.02 -2.75 -1.17
C LEU A 5 -0.33 -4.24 -1.24
N LEU A 6 0.63 -5.10 -1.61
CA LEU A 6 0.44 -6.55 -1.55
C LEU A 6 0.18 -7.01 -0.10
N THR A 7 0.99 -6.53 0.84
CA THR A 7 0.79 -6.78 2.27
C THR A 7 -0.59 -6.35 2.76
N LEU A 8 -1.07 -5.18 2.33
CA LEU A 8 -2.40 -4.67 2.66
C LEU A 8 -3.52 -5.55 2.09
N ILE A 9 -3.40 -6.00 0.84
CA ILE A 9 -4.37 -6.92 0.22
C ILE A 9 -4.41 -8.26 0.98
N LEU A 10 -3.23 -8.79 1.35
CA LEU A 10 -3.12 -9.98 2.19
C LEU A 10 -3.81 -9.77 3.55
N ALA A 11 -3.57 -8.62 4.21
CA ALA A 11 -4.20 -8.27 5.47
C ALA A 11 -5.73 -8.16 5.34
N PHE A 12 -6.26 -7.47 4.32
CA PHE A 12 -7.71 -7.37 4.09
C PHE A 12 -8.35 -8.74 3.92
N THR A 13 -7.66 -9.63 3.20
CA THR A 13 -8.17 -10.97 2.93
C THR A 13 -8.25 -11.82 4.20
N LYS A 14 -7.25 -11.71 5.10
CA LYS A 14 -7.21 -12.46 6.36
C LYS A 14 -7.98 -11.82 7.51
N HIS A 15 -8.26 -10.53 7.41
CA HIS A 15 -8.94 -9.73 8.44
C HIS A 15 -10.18 -9.04 7.87
N PRO A 16 -11.25 -9.80 7.52
CA PRO A 16 -12.46 -9.23 6.93
C PRO A 16 -13.14 -8.19 7.83
N GLU A 17 -12.99 -8.28 9.14
CA GLU A 17 -13.48 -7.31 10.12
C GLU A 17 -12.92 -5.91 9.89
N VAL A 18 -11.66 -5.82 9.43
CA VAL A 18 -11.01 -4.54 9.10
C VAL A 18 -11.67 -3.92 7.88
N GLN A 19 -11.99 -4.73 6.85
CA GLN A 19 -12.70 -4.24 5.67
C GLN A 19 -14.08 -3.69 6.05
N VAL A 20 -14.85 -4.43 6.85
CA VAL A 20 -16.19 -4.01 7.29
C VAL A 20 -16.13 -2.68 8.04
N LYS A 21 -15.17 -2.52 8.95
CA LYS A 21 -15.03 -1.29 9.73
C LYS A 21 -14.58 -0.10 8.87
N ALA A 22 -13.62 -0.29 7.98
CA ALA A 22 -13.17 0.75 7.05
C ALA A 22 -14.29 1.21 6.10
N ARG A 23 -15.10 0.28 5.61
CA ARG A 23 -16.22 0.59 4.72
C ARG A 23 -17.27 1.48 5.38
N LYS A 24 -17.52 1.33 6.69
CA LYS A 24 -18.45 2.22 7.41
C LYS A 24 -18.02 3.69 7.32
N GLU A 25 -16.72 3.98 7.50
CA GLU A 25 -16.21 5.35 7.33
C GLU A 25 -16.27 5.80 5.87
N LEU A 26 -15.83 4.94 4.94
CA LEU A 26 -15.79 5.27 3.51
C LEU A 26 -17.19 5.53 2.93
N ASP A 27 -18.17 4.73 3.31
CA ASP A 27 -19.55 4.87 2.86
C ASP A 27 -20.20 6.13 3.44
N ALA A 28 -19.85 6.53 4.67
CA ALA A 28 -20.33 7.77 5.28
C ALA A 28 -19.76 9.03 4.59
N VAL A 29 -18.51 9.00 4.13
CA VAL A 29 -17.82 10.18 3.55
C VAL A 29 -17.96 10.26 2.04
N CYS A 30 -17.90 9.13 1.34
CA CYS A 30 -17.87 9.07 -0.13
C CYS A 30 -19.15 8.47 -0.73
N GLY A 31 -19.87 7.64 0.02
CA GLY A 31 -20.99 6.86 -0.49
C GLY A 31 -20.62 6.06 -1.73
N THR A 32 -21.53 5.99 -2.69
CA THR A 32 -21.34 5.34 -4.00
C THR A 32 -21.01 6.31 -5.12
N GLU A 33 -20.97 7.61 -4.86
CA GLU A 33 -21.01 8.64 -5.90
C GLU A 33 -19.63 9.07 -6.41
N ARG A 34 -18.61 8.96 -5.55
CA ARG A 34 -17.24 9.40 -5.83
C ARG A 34 -16.21 8.48 -5.17
N THR A 35 -15.01 8.45 -5.76
CA THR A 35 -13.87 7.77 -5.13
C THR A 35 -13.29 8.62 -3.98
N PRO A 36 -12.66 7.98 -2.97
CA PRO A 36 -11.94 8.72 -1.93
C PRO A 36 -10.81 9.58 -2.49
N LEU A 37 -10.69 10.79 -1.96
CA LEU A 37 -9.68 11.78 -2.29
C LEU A 37 -8.78 12.06 -1.08
N PHE A 38 -7.60 12.61 -1.30
CA PHE A 38 -6.70 12.95 -0.19
C PHE A 38 -7.26 14.06 0.72
N SER A 39 -8.18 14.90 0.20
CA SER A 39 -8.92 15.87 1.00
C SER A 39 -9.81 15.23 2.08
N ASP A 40 -10.11 13.93 1.97
CA ASP A 40 -10.90 13.19 2.95
C ASP A 40 -10.06 12.65 4.11
N PHE A 41 -8.74 12.90 4.13
CA PHE A 41 -7.80 12.30 5.10
C PHE A 41 -8.25 12.45 6.55
N ASP A 42 -8.65 13.66 6.95
CA ASP A 42 -9.08 13.95 8.33
C ASP A 42 -10.42 13.28 8.70
N GLN A 43 -11.24 12.92 7.70
CA GLN A 43 -12.55 12.29 7.89
C GLN A 43 -12.48 10.75 7.85
N LEU A 44 -11.33 10.19 7.46
CA LEU A 44 -11.10 8.74 7.30
C LEU A 44 -9.93 8.26 8.18
N PRO A 45 -9.98 8.49 9.50
CA PRO A 45 -8.87 8.20 10.40
C PRO A 45 -8.55 6.71 10.47
N TYR A 46 -9.53 5.82 10.28
CA TYR A 46 -9.28 4.38 10.34
C TYR A 46 -8.45 3.88 9.15
N ILE A 47 -8.55 4.53 7.99
CA ILE A 47 -7.69 4.22 6.84
C ILE A 47 -6.22 4.50 7.16
N ASN A 48 -5.94 5.60 7.86
CA ASN A 48 -4.59 5.91 8.32
C ASN A 48 -4.08 4.86 9.32
N CYS A 49 -4.95 4.44 10.24
CA CYS A 49 -4.65 3.38 11.20
C CYS A 49 -4.26 2.05 10.50
N ILE A 50 -4.97 1.69 9.43
CA ILE A 50 -4.70 0.50 8.62
C ILE A 50 -3.30 0.56 7.99
N VAL A 51 -2.95 1.69 7.36
CA VAL A 51 -1.63 1.84 6.72
C VAL A 51 -0.50 1.70 7.75
N LYS A 52 -0.66 2.33 8.91
CA LYS A 52 0.33 2.25 9.99
C LYS A 52 0.47 0.85 10.56
N GLU A 53 -0.65 0.17 10.78
CA GLU A 53 -0.61 -1.20 11.28
C GLU A 53 0.00 -2.15 10.25
N ALA A 54 -0.20 -1.94 8.95
CA ALA A 54 0.49 -2.72 7.91
C ALA A 54 2.01 -2.51 7.97
N MET A 55 2.47 -1.27 8.11
CA MET A 55 3.90 -0.96 8.26
C MET A 55 4.50 -1.50 9.55
N ARG A 56 3.73 -1.62 10.63
CA ARG A 56 4.17 -2.26 11.87
C ARG A 56 4.21 -3.78 11.73
N TRP A 57 3.10 -4.37 11.31
CA TRP A 57 2.89 -5.82 11.24
C TRP A 57 3.88 -6.50 10.28
N ARG A 58 4.07 -5.91 9.11
CA ARG A 58 4.97 -6.38 8.06
C ARG A 58 5.69 -5.18 7.43
N PRO A 59 6.75 -4.67 8.08
CA PRO A 59 7.50 -3.53 7.57
C PRO A 59 8.07 -3.83 6.19
N THR A 60 8.28 -2.80 5.36
CA THR A 60 8.89 -2.99 4.03
C THR A 60 10.36 -3.43 4.11
N SER A 61 11.00 -3.23 5.24
CA SER A 61 12.38 -3.63 5.52
C SER A 61 12.44 -4.18 6.94
N ASP A 62 12.87 -5.43 7.09
CA ASP A 62 12.97 -6.07 8.42
C ASP A 62 14.14 -5.52 9.24
N LEU A 63 15.19 -5.08 8.54
CA LEU A 63 16.34 -4.37 9.10
C LEU A 63 16.35 -2.91 8.63
N GLY A 64 16.83 -2.01 9.48
CA GLY A 64 17.16 -0.64 9.08
C GLY A 64 18.34 -0.61 8.12
N LEU A 65 18.59 0.56 7.51
CA LEU A 65 19.82 0.77 6.76
C LEU A 65 21.02 0.63 7.71
N PRO A 66 22.14 0.02 7.27
CA PRO A 66 23.31 -0.11 8.12
C PRO A 66 23.88 1.27 8.44
N HIS A 67 24.05 1.57 9.73
CA HIS A 67 24.71 2.78 10.22
C HIS A 67 26.16 2.46 10.59
N LYS A 68 27.11 3.20 10.01
CA LYS A 68 28.52 3.07 10.38
C LYS A 68 28.87 4.03 11.52
N VAL A 69 29.51 3.50 12.55
CA VAL A 69 29.96 4.27 13.71
C VAL A 69 31.21 5.08 13.33
N SER A 70 31.15 6.41 13.50
CA SER A 70 32.20 7.34 13.06
C SER A 70 33.40 7.42 14.02
N GLN A 71 33.18 7.12 15.29
CA GLN A 71 34.16 7.14 16.37
C GLN A 71 33.74 6.17 17.48
N ASP A 72 34.68 5.77 18.33
CA ASP A 72 34.40 4.98 19.52
C ASP A 72 33.27 5.60 20.34
N ASP A 73 32.31 4.77 20.77
CA ASP A 73 31.13 5.21 21.51
C ASP A 73 30.71 4.18 22.58
N TRP A 74 29.79 4.56 23.46
CA TRP A 74 29.25 3.71 24.53
C TRP A 74 27.73 3.77 24.57
N TYR A 75 27.07 2.61 24.60
CA TYR A 75 25.62 2.51 24.75
C TYR A 75 25.26 1.51 25.86
N ASN A 76 24.52 1.95 26.87
CA ASN A 76 24.13 1.13 28.03
C ASN A 76 25.31 0.36 28.68
N GLY A 77 26.48 1.00 28.77
CA GLY A 77 27.70 0.40 29.32
C GLY A 77 28.43 -0.56 28.37
N MET A 78 27.96 -0.73 27.13
CA MET A 78 28.65 -1.50 26.10
C MET A 78 29.51 -0.58 25.22
N PHE A 79 30.79 -0.94 25.08
CA PHE A 79 31.70 -0.26 24.16
C PHE A 79 31.39 -0.62 22.71
N ILE A 80 31.24 0.39 21.86
CA ILE A 80 31.01 0.28 20.42
C ILE A 80 32.23 0.87 19.72
N PRO A 81 33.13 0.03 19.16
CA PRO A 81 34.31 0.53 18.46
C PRO A 81 33.95 1.36 17.22
N LYS A 82 34.81 2.32 16.91
CA LYS A 82 34.83 3.02 15.61
C LYS A 82 34.79 2.00 14.47
N ASP A 83 34.15 2.40 13.38
CA ASP A 83 33.98 1.61 12.16
C ASP A 83 33.07 0.37 12.29
N SER A 84 32.48 0.12 13.47
CA SER A 84 31.41 -0.87 13.64
C SER A 84 30.19 -0.54 12.78
N VAL A 85 29.47 -1.58 12.34
CA VAL A 85 28.20 -1.44 11.61
C VAL A 85 27.05 -1.82 12.53
N ILE A 86 26.13 -0.89 12.74
CA ILE A 86 24.92 -1.08 13.53
C ILE A 86 23.75 -1.37 12.60
N TRP A 87 23.09 -2.50 12.85
CA TRP A 87 21.83 -2.86 12.23
C TRP A 87 20.69 -2.66 13.22
N ILE A 88 19.63 -1.98 12.79
CA ILE A 88 18.42 -1.79 13.59
C ILE A 88 17.44 -2.90 13.22
N GLY A 89 17.08 -3.77 14.17
CA GLY A 89 16.08 -4.83 13.95
C GLY A 89 14.66 -4.31 13.98
N ILE A 90 14.21 -3.64 12.90
CA ILE A 90 12.88 -3.02 12.80
C ILE A 90 11.77 -4.05 13.04
N TRP A 91 11.83 -5.20 12.37
CA TRP A 91 10.84 -6.26 12.55
C TRP A 91 10.81 -6.75 14.00
N THR A 92 11.98 -7.02 14.59
CA THR A 92 12.09 -7.46 15.99
C THR A 92 11.48 -6.46 16.96
N MET A 93 11.75 -5.16 16.78
CA MET A 93 11.15 -4.10 17.60
C MET A 93 9.62 -4.04 17.44
N HIS A 94 9.11 -4.23 16.22
CA HIS A 94 7.68 -4.26 15.95
C HIS A 94 6.98 -5.53 16.47
N GLN A 95 7.73 -6.61 16.67
CA GLN A 95 7.25 -7.87 17.24
C GLN A 95 7.47 -8.00 18.75
N ASP A 96 8.05 -6.99 19.40
CA ASP A 96 8.23 -7.00 20.85
C ASP A 96 6.86 -6.85 21.55
N PRO A 97 6.40 -7.86 22.31
CA PRO A 97 5.09 -7.80 22.99
C PRO A 97 5.05 -6.76 24.11
N THR A 98 6.19 -6.29 24.61
CA THR A 98 6.27 -5.21 25.61
C THR A 98 5.94 -3.85 25.01
N LEU A 99 6.28 -3.65 23.74
CA LEU A 99 5.95 -2.44 22.97
C LEU A 99 4.59 -2.57 22.26
N TYR A 100 4.29 -3.75 21.72
CA TYR A 100 3.10 -4.04 20.95
C TYR A 100 2.40 -5.32 21.45
N PRO A 101 1.45 -5.22 22.40
CA PRO A 101 0.76 -6.40 22.93
C PRO A 101 0.03 -7.19 21.83
N GLU A 102 0.16 -8.51 21.77
CA GLU A 102 -0.35 -9.35 20.65
C GLU A 102 0.19 -8.91 19.26
N PRO A 103 1.51 -8.89 19.06
CA PRO A 103 2.15 -8.27 17.90
C PRO A 103 1.84 -8.97 16.57
N GLU A 104 1.48 -10.25 16.61
CA GLU A 104 1.13 -11.03 15.42
C GLU A 104 -0.26 -10.69 14.87
N LYS A 105 -1.16 -10.16 15.70
CA LYS A 105 -2.51 -9.79 15.27
C LYS A 105 -2.51 -8.41 14.61
N PHE A 106 -3.09 -8.34 13.41
CA PHE A 106 -3.32 -7.09 12.71
C PHE A 106 -4.45 -6.29 13.37
N LYS A 107 -4.10 -5.26 14.14
CA LYS A 107 -5.06 -4.43 14.90
C LYS A 107 -4.87 -2.94 14.59
N PRO A 108 -5.54 -2.39 13.55
CA PRO A 108 -5.43 -0.98 13.21
C PRO A 108 -5.68 -0.02 14.37
N GLU A 109 -6.56 -0.39 15.31
CA GLU A 109 -6.96 0.42 16.47
C GLU A 109 -5.78 0.88 17.34
N ARG A 110 -4.63 0.19 17.30
CA ARG A 110 -3.39 0.63 17.98
C ARG A 110 -3.02 2.06 17.62
N PHE A 111 -3.31 2.47 16.39
CA PHE A 111 -2.93 3.76 15.85
C PHE A 111 -4.05 4.81 15.91
N ALA A 112 -5.17 4.54 16.61
CA ALA A 112 -6.30 5.48 16.70
C ALA A 112 -5.92 6.86 17.25
N LYS A 113 -4.93 6.93 18.16
CA LYS A 113 -4.40 8.19 18.72
C LYS A 113 -3.29 8.83 17.87
N HIS A 114 -2.89 8.19 16.78
CA HIS A 114 -1.76 8.60 15.94
C HIS A 114 -2.26 9.14 14.60
N THR A 115 -2.83 10.35 14.63
CA THR A 115 -3.52 10.95 13.46
C THR A 115 -2.59 11.46 12.37
N LYS A 116 -1.34 11.81 12.71
CA LYS A 116 -0.36 12.34 11.75
C LYS A 116 0.22 11.25 10.85
N LEU A 117 0.65 11.61 9.66
CA LEU A 117 1.54 10.78 8.82
C LEU A 117 2.90 10.57 9.53
N ALA A 118 3.67 9.55 9.16
CA ALA A 118 4.97 9.25 9.77
C ALA A 118 5.97 10.40 9.63
N ASN A 119 6.92 10.42 10.58
CA ASN A 119 7.94 11.46 10.71
C ASN A 119 9.00 11.38 9.59
N GLU A 120 9.65 12.53 9.37
CA GLU A 120 10.45 12.94 8.19
C GLU A 120 11.79 12.19 7.97
N ILE A 121 12.01 11.05 8.61
CA ILE A 121 13.32 10.35 8.58
C ILE A 121 13.59 9.73 7.19
N CYS A 122 12.54 9.33 6.46
CA CYS A 122 12.66 8.82 5.10
C CYS A 122 12.30 9.91 4.07
N PRO A 123 13.20 10.28 3.12
CA PRO A 123 12.94 11.35 2.15
C PRO A 123 11.69 11.13 1.29
N GLY A 124 11.33 9.86 1.08
CA GLY A 124 10.16 9.46 0.31
C GLY A 124 8.88 9.28 1.13
N ILE A 125 8.90 9.51 2.46
CA ILE A 125 7.81 9.09 3.34
C ILE A 125 6.48 9.77 3.02
N HIS A 126 6.51 11.07 2.71
CA HIS A 126 5.29 11.80 2.39
C HIS A 126 4.66 11.31 1.09
N LEU A 127 5.45 11.05 0.05
CA LEU A 127 4.94 10.49 -1.19
C LEU A 127 4.43 9.06 -0.98
N ALA A 128 5.22 8.24 -0.28
CA ALA A 128 4.89 6.85 -0.02
C ALA A 128 3.60 6.72 0.78
N GLU A 129 3.48 7.39 1.92
CA GLU A 129 2.31 7.28 2.79
C GLU A 129 1.06 7.90 2.19
N ARG A 130 1.16 9.07 1.55
CA ARG A 130 -0.01 9.65 0.87
C ARG A 130 -0.50 8.75 -0.26
N SER A 131 0.44 8.13 -0.98
CA SER A 131 0.10 7.17 -2.04
C SER A 131 -0.51 5.89 -1.46
N MET A 132 0.08 5.33 -0.40
CA MET A 132 -0.45 4.14 0.27
C MET A 132 -1.84 4.41 0.83
N TRP A 133 -2.03 5.51 1.57
CA TRP A 133 -3.33 5.90 2.09
C TRP A 133 -4.37 6.04 0.98
N ARG A 134 -4.05 6.75 -0.12
CA ARG A 134 -4.99 6.96 -1.23
C ARG A 134 -5.36 5.65 -1.91
N ILE A 135 -4.37 4.78 -2.16
CA ILE A 135 -4.63 3.50 -2.81
C ILE A 135 -5.41 2.57 -1.87
N THR A 136 -5.03 2.48 -0.60
CA THR A 136 -5.77 1.75 0.46
C THR A 136 -7.23 2.18 0.51
N ALA A 137 -7.49 3.49 0.61
CA ALA A 137 -8.84 4.04 0.64
C ALA A 137 -9.64 3.63 -0.59
N LYS A 138 -9.06 3.78 -1.78
CA LYS A 138 -9.71 3.41 -3.05
C LYS A 138 -9.94 1.91 -3.18
N LEU A 139 -9.00 1.07 -2.76
CA LEU A 139 -9.15 -0.39 -2.80
C LEU A 139 -10.29 -0.85 -1.88
N LEU A 140 -10.32 -0.38 -0.63
CA LEU A 140 -11.37 -0.72 0.33
C LEU A 140 -12.75 -0.13 -0.03
N TRP A 141 -12.76 1.03 -0.69
CA TRP A 141 -13.98 1.64 -1.21
C TRP A 141 -14.53 0.89 -2.43
N ALA A 142 -13.66 0.38 -3.31
CA ALA A 142 -14.07 -0.23 -4.58
C ALA A 142 -14.34 -1.73 -4.49
N PHE A 143 -13.55 -2.47 -3.72
CA PHE A 143 -13.46 -3.92 -3.80
C PHE A 143 -13.65 -4.64 -2.47
N GLU A 144 -14.02 -5.90 -2.59
CA GLU A 144 -14.02 -6.89 -1.54
C GLU A 144 -12.95 -7.94 -1.81
N PHE A 145 -12.10 -8.14 -0.80
CA PHE A 145 -11.02 -9.13 -0.82
C PHE A 145 -11.44 -10.31 0.05
N SER A 146 -11.31 -11.52 -0.49
CA SER A 146 -11.65 -12.76 0.22
C SER A 146 -10.70 -13.88 -0.16
N GLU A 147 -10.51 -14.80 0.76
CA GLU A 147 -9.64 -15.96 0.58
C GLU A 147 -10.28 -16.94 -0.39
N LYS A 148 -9.45 -17.59 -1.20
CA LYS A 148 -9.88 -18.68 -2.08
C LYS A 148 -9.88 -20.00 -1.27
N PRO A 149 -10.99 -20.76 -1.22
CA PRO A 149 -11.06 -22.00 -0.43
C PRO A 149 -10.01 -23.05 -0.84
N ASP A 150 -9.61 -23.05 -2.10
CA ASP A 150 -8.64 -23.96 -2.72
C ASP A 150 -7.18 -23.50 -2.58
N ALA A 151 -6.93 -22.27 -2.13
CA ALA A 151 -5.60 -21.68 -2.03
C ALA A 151 -5.46 -20.86 -0.73
N PRO A 152 -5.29 -21.53 0.43
CA PRO A 152 -5.14 -20.84 1.70
C PRO A 152 -3.85 -20.01 1.75
N LEU A 153 -3.96 -18.79 2.26
CA LEU A 153 -2.85 -17.84 2.36
C LEU A 153 -2.07 -18.05 3.65
N ASP A 154 -0.75 -18.10 3.51
CA ASP A 154 0.19 -17.99 4.62
C ASP A 154 0.61 -16.52 4.81
N VAL A 155 0.33 -15.95 5.98
CA VAL A 155 0.67 -14.57 6.33
C VAL A 155 2.16 -14.36 6.64
N ASN A 156 2.94 -15.44 6.75
CA ASN A 156 4.37 -15.43 7.02
C ASN A 156 5.21 -15.74 5.77
N ALA A 157 4.59 -16.14 4.66
CA ALA A 157 5.28 -16.45 3.41
C ALA A 157 5.82 -15.17 2.75
N TYR A 158 7.05 -14.80 3.10
CA TYR A 158 7.76 -13.62 2.58
C TYR A 158 9.10 -14.03 1.96
N ASN A 159 9.61 -13.21 1.04
CA ASN A 159 10.94 -13.41 0.49
C ASN A 159 12.05 -13.03 1.48
N SER A 160 13.20 -13.68 1.36
CA SER A 160 14.41 -13.29 2.09
C SER A 160 15.18 -12.24 1.28
N ALA A 161 14.81 -10.96 1.44
CA ALA A 161 15.51 -9.83 0.79
C ALA A 161 15.47 -8.57 1.67
N ASN A 162 16.33 -7.58 1.36
CA ASN A 162 16.35 -6.31 2.08
C ASN A 162 15.00 -5.57 2.02
N LEU A 163 14.36 -5.58 0.85
CA LEU A 163 12.98 -5.13 0.71
C LEU A 163 12.08 -6.36 0.70
N VAL A 164 11.35 -6.54 1.79
CA VAL A 164 10.49 -7.70 1.96
C VAL A 164 9.17 -7.50 1.23
N ARG A 165 8.63 -8.60 0.73
CA ARG A 165 7.32 -8.72 0.10
C ARG A 165 6.75 -10.11 0.39
N PRO A 166 5.43 -10.24 0.44
CA PRO A 166 4.82 -11.56 0.44
C PRO A 166 5.22 -12.30 -0.84
N LEU A 167 5.35 -13.63 -0.72
CA LEU A 167 5.45 -14.52 -1.86
C LEU A 167 4.17 -14.45 -2.70
N GLU A 168 4.20 -15.01 -3.90
CA GLU A 168 3.02 -14.98 -4.76
C GLU A 168 1.85 -15.71 -4.10
N TYR A 169 0.70 -15.05 -4.10
CA TYR A 169 -0.52 -15.56 -3.49
C TYR A 169 -1.73 -15.15 -4.33
N THR A 170 -2.82 -15.91 -4.22
CA THR A 170 -4.03 -15.68 -5.01
C THR A 170 -5.19 -15.30 -4.11
N VAL A 171 -5.92 -14.24 -4.47
CA VAL A 171 -7.11 -13.77 -3.73
C VAL A 171 -8.31 -13.65 -4.65
N ASN A 172 -9.51 -13.75 -4.09
CA ASN A 172 -10.73 -13.37 -4.79
C ASN A 172 -10.99 -11.87 -4.58
N VAL A 173 -11.07 -11.11 -5.67
CA VAL A 173 -11.34 -9.67 -5.66
C VAL A 173 -12.65 -9.42 -6.41
N LYS A 174 -13.64 -8.85 -5.73
CA LYS A 174 -14.94 -8.52 -6.32
C LYS A 174 -15.26 -7.04 -6.16
N PRO A 175 -15.78 -6.35 -7.18
CA PRO A 175 -16.33 -5.01 -6.99
C PRO A 175 -17.45 -5.05 -5.94
N ARG A 176 -17.51 -4.04 -5.07
CA ARG A 176 -18.52 -3.99 -4.00
C ARG A 176 -19.95 -3.85 -4.51
N SER A 177 -20.16 -3.08 -5.57
CA SER A 177 -21.45 -2.97 -6.25
C SER A 177 -21.33 -2.45 -7.67
N ALA A 178 -22.41 -2.56 -8.46
CA ALA A 178 -22.49 -1.99 -9.79
C ALA A 178 -22.31 -0.46 -9.79
N ALA A 179 -22.76 0.24 -8.74
CA ALA A 179 -22.60 1.69 -8.59
C ALA A 179 -21.11 2.08 -8.44
N HIS A 180 -20.37 1.37 -7.57
CA HIS A 180 -18.93 1.58 -7.43
C HIS A 180 -18.20 1.33 -8.77
N LEU A 181 -18.58 0.27 -9.49
CA LEU A 181 -18.01 -0.05 -10.79
C LEU A 181 -18.28 1.04 -11.84
N ALA A 182 -19.49 1.61 -11.85
CA ALA A 182 -19.85 2.71 -12.75
C ALA A 182 -18.97 3.94 -12.51
N VAL A 183 -18.73 4.31 -11.25
CA VAL A 183 -17.82 5.41 -10.90
C VAL A 183 -16.38 5.10 -11.33
N ILE A 184 -15.88 3.89 -11.09
CA ILE A 184 -14.52 3.51 -11.52
C ILE A 184 -14.36 3.65 -13.03
N ARG A 185 -15.36 3.19 -13.81
CA ARG A 185 -15.36 3.32 -15.27
C ARG A 185 -15.42 4.78 -15.73
N ARG A 186 -16.23 5.61 -15.07
CA ARG A 186 -16.32 7.06 -15.33
C ARG A 186 -14.98 7.75 -15.09
N GLU A 187 -14.34 7.50 -13.93
CA GLU A 187 -13.04 8.07 -13.58
C GLU A 187 -11.93 7.60 -14.55
N LEU A 188 -11.96 6.32 -14.94
CA LEU A 188 -11.02 5.77 -15.93
C LEU A 188 -11.17 6.48 -17.29
N ALA A 189 -12.40 6.69 -17.78
CA ALA A 189 -12.64 7.41 -19.02
C ALA A 189 -12.06 8.84 -18.96
N GLY A 190 -12.34 9.58 -17.88
CA GLY A 190 -11.80 10.92 -17.67
C GLY A 190 -10.26 10.95 -17.61
N ALA A 191 -9.66 9.98 -16.92
CA ALA A 191 -8.20 9.85 -16.86
C ALA A 191 -7.58 9.54 -18.23
N MET A 192 -8.21 8.66 -19.01
CA MET A 192 -7.76 8.34 -20.36
C MET A 192 -7.87 9.54 -21.30
N ASP A 193 -8.93 10.34 -21.21
CA ASP A 193 -9.09 11.55 -22.00
C ASP A 193 -8.05 12.63 -21.62
N PHE A 194 -7.78 12.79 -20.32
CA PHE A 194 -6.69 13.66 -19.86
C PHE A 194 -5.34 13.22 -20.42
N LEU A 195 -4.98 11.94 -20.25
CA LEU A 195 -3.70 11.40 -20.71
C LEU A 195 -3.53 11.52 -22.22
N LYS A 196 -4.58 11.28 -23.01
CA LYS A 196 -4.57 11.47 -24.47
C LYS A 196 -4.24 12.92 -24.83
N LYS A 197 -4.91 13.89 -24.21
CA LYS A 197 -4.66 15.32 -24.43
C LYS A 197 -3.24 15.71 -24.06
N THR A 198 -2.77 15.30 -22.87
CA THR A 198 -1.41 15.63 -22.42
C THR A 198 -0.35 15.02 -23.34
N TRP A 199 -0.55 13.80 -23.84
CA TRP A 199 0.35 13.18 -24.82
C TRP A 199 0.35 13.92 -26.16
N GLN A 200 -0.81 14.39 -26.62
CA GLN A 200 -0.93 15.19 -27.84
C GLN A 200 -0.22 16.55 -27.68
N ASP A 201 -0.39 17.22 -26.54
CA ASP A 201 0.25 18.50 -26.24
C ASP A 201 1.78 18.37 -26.13
N MET A 202 2.26 17.30 -25.49
CA MET A 202 3.69 16.96 -25.42
C MET A 202 4.28 16.62 -26.79
N ALA A 203 3.51 16.00 -27.68
CA ALA A 203 3.93 15.74 -29.06
C ALA A 203 3.99 17.02 -29.92
N GLY A 204 3.19 18.04 -29.59
CA GLY A 204 3.20 19.35 -30.25
C GLY A 204 4.33 20.29 -29.82
N HIS A 205 4.88 20.10 -28.62
CA HIS A 205 6.04 20.86 -28.12
C HIS A 205 7.32 20.16 -28.56
N GLY A 206 7.87 20.55 -29.72
CA GLY A 206 8.98 19.92 -30.43
C GLY A 206 10.26 19.68 -29.61
N SER A 207 10.27 18.60 -28.81
CA SER A 207 11.50 18.02 -28.28
C SER A 207 11.86 16.82 -29.17
N GLN A 208 12.92 16.99 -29.97
CA GLN A 208 13.66 15.88 -30.57
C GLN A 208 14.26 15.00 -29.45
N ARG A 209 13.45 14.16 -28.82
CA ARG A 209 13.96 12.99 -28.07
C ARG A 209 13.49 11.75 -28.80
N HIS A 210 14.44 10.83 -29.01
CA HIS A 210 14.28 9.64 -29.83
C HIS A 210 12.92 8.96 -29.60
N ARG A 211 12.13 8.85 -30.68
CA ARG A 211 10.89 8.09 -30.69
C ARG A 211 11.23 6.63 -30.45
N VAL A 212 10.96 6.11 -29.25
CA VAL A 212 10.70 4.68 -29.10
C VAL A 212 9.21 4.51 -29.43
N PRO A 213 8.84 3.81 -30.51
CA PRO A 213 7.44 3.64 -30.87
C PRO A 213 6.80 2.66 -29.89
N LEU A 214 6.16 3.18 -28.85
CA LEU A 214 5.17 2.42 -28.08
C LEU A 214 3.84 2.57 -28.81
N THR A 215 3.53 1.61 -29.68
CA THR A 215 2.21 1.50 -30.32
C THR A 215 1.14 1.27 -29.24
N LEU A 216 0.01 1.97 -29.37
CA LEU A 216 -1.13 1.94 -28.43
C LEU A 216 -1.72 0.54 -28.18
N GLU A 217 -1.41 -0.45 -29.01
CA GLU A 217 -1.90 -1.82 -28.87
C GLU A 217 -1.43 -2.50 -27.58
N HIS A 218 -0.23 -2.18 -27.07
CA HIS A 218 0.29 -2.82 -25.87
C HIS A 218 -0.42 -2.39 -24.56
N ILE A 219 -1.13 -1.26 -24.54
CA ILE A 219 -1.85 -0.79 -23.34
C ILE A 219 -3.30 -1.32 -23.32
N CYS A 220 -3.91 -1.59 -24.48
CA CYS A 220 -5.31 -2.02 -24.56
C CYS A 220 -5.54 -3.52 -24.31
N CYS A 221 -4.51 -4.37 -24.33
CA CYS A 221 -4.66 -5.83 -24.15
C CYS A 221 -5.13 -6.28 -22.75
N LEU A 222 -5.25 -5.39 -21.76
CA LEU A 222 -5.70 -5.75 -20.40
C LEU A 222 -7.21 -5.50 -20.15
N ALA A 223 -7.99 -5.16 -21.18
CA ALA A 223 -9.40 -4.76 -21.03
C ALA A 223 -10.35 -5.40 -22.06
N GLN A 224 -10.24 -6.71 -22.30
CA GLN A 224 -11.28 -7.47 -23.01
C GLN A 224 -11.78 -8.63 -22.13
N PRO A 225 -13.10 -8.84 -22.00
CA PRO A 225 -13.65 -10.03 -21.36
C PRO A 225 -13.49 -11.23 -22.31
N GLU A 226 -13.13 -12.40 -21.77
CA GLU A 226 -13.17 -13.66 -22.51
C GLU A 226 -14.63 -14.00 -22.84
N ASP A 227 -15.00 -13.88 -24.12
CA ASP A 227 -16.18 -14.51 -24.68
C ASP A 227 -15.75 -15.62 -25.66
N SER A 228 -16.30 -16.79 -25.42
CA SER A 228 -16.17 -18.06 -26.12
C SER A 228 -16.68 -18.02 -27.57
N SER A 229 -15.91 -18.59 -28.52
CA SER A 229 -16.40 -19.51 -29.57
C SER A 229 -15.32 -19.79 -30.63
N SER A 230 -14.83 -21.03 -30.72
CA SER A 230 -14.53 -21.84 -31.93
C SER A 230 -13.75 -23.08 -31.52
#